data_AF-A0A494X3L4-F1
#
_entry.id   AF-A0A494X3L4-F1
#
_cell.length_a   1.000
_cell.length_b   1.000
_cell.length_c   1.000
_cell.angle_alpha   90.00
_cell.angle_beta   90.00
_cell.angle_gamma   90.00
#
_symmetry.space_group_name_H-M   'P 1'
#
loop_
_entity.id
_entity.type
_entity.pdbx_description
1 polymer ?
#
loop_
_entity_poly.entity_id
_entity_poly.type
_entity_poly.pdbx_seq_one_letter_code
_entity_poly.pdbx_strand_id
1 'polypeptide(L)'
;MERMVTRRGGRVIRAKNCIEMLLGERLAELDAGGRNFYLTAGWLENWRRIFIEGLKWDEIDARQNFGYFDRTLLLDAGIIPVDDEKILEFFDYTQVPVEILPIDLEHFRREVEKLLEEGKSLPAFGIRCG
;
A
#
# COMPACT_ATOMS: atom_id res chain seq x y z
N MET A 1 8.73 -15.21 -4.82
CA MET A 1 7.30 -14.95 -5.07
C MET A 1 6.95 -15.15 -6.55
N GLU A 2 7.54 -14.38 -7.47
CA GLU A 2 7.19 -14.39 -8.91
C GLU A 2 7.24 -15.77 -9.58
N ARG A 3 8.34 -16.53 -9.37
CA ARG A 3 8.47 -17.90 -9.91
C ARG A 3 7.35 -18.84 -9.47
N MET A 4 6.70 -18.60 -8.32
CA MET A 4 5.55 -19.40 -7.88
C MET A 4 4.27 -18.99 -8.60
N VAL A 5 4.08 -17.68 -8.78
CA VAL A 5 2.92 -17.09 -9.46
C VAL A 5 2.91 -17.48 -10.94
N THR A 6 4.04 -17.34 -11.64
CA THR A 6 4.17 -17.70 -13.05
C THR A 6 3.95 -19.19 -13.31
N ARG A 7 4.42 -20.07 -12.41
CA ARG A 7 4.17 -21.53 -12.50
C ARG A 7 2.69 -21.91 -12.48
N ARG A 8 1.82 -21.04 -11.96
CA ARG A 8 0.37 -21.23 -11.92
C ARG A 8 -0.38 -20.40 -12.97
N GLY A 9 0.33 -19.85 -13.97
CA GLY A 9 -0.25 -18.98 -14.99
C GLY A 9 -0.64 -17.59 -14.50
N GLY A 10 -0.28 -17.24 -13.25
CA GLY A 10 -0.49 -15.91 -12.71
C GLY A 10 0.59 -14.93 -13.16
N ARG A 11 0.30 -13.64 -12.99
CA ARG A 11 1.22 -12.55 -13.30
C ARG A 11 1.24 -11.54 -12.16
N VAL A 12 2.33 -10.78 -12.04
CA VAL A 12 2.57 -9.84 -10.95
C VAL A 12 2.86 -8.47 -11.55
N ILE A 13 2.23 -7.43 -10.98
CA ILE A 13 2.51 -6.04 -11.32
C ILE A 13 3.95 -5.73 -10.89
N ARG A 14 4.73 -5.11 -11.79
CA ARG A 14 6.16 -4.81 -11.57
C ARG A 14 6.35 -3.49 -10.81
N ALA A 15 5.76 -3.41 -9.62
CA ALA A 15 5.98 -2.32 -8.68
C ALA A 15 6.88 -2.79 -7.53
N LYS A 16 7.64 -1.85 -6.96
CA LYS A 16 8.52 -2.05 -5.79
C LYS A 16 7.72 -2.42 -4.54
N ASN A 17 6.54 -1.82 -4.38
CA ASN A 17 5.63 -2.08 -3.27
C ASN A 17 4.20 -1.64 -3.61
N CYS A 18 3.26 -1.92 -2.70
CA CYS A 18 1.84 -1.59 -2.89
C CYS A 18 1.56 -0.08 -2.97
N ILE A 19 2.41 0.76 -2.38
CA ILE A 19 2.23 2.22 -2.42
C ILE A 19 2.60 2.77 -3.80
N GLU A 20 3.68 2.27 -4.42
CA GLU A 20 4.03 2.61 -5.80
C GLU A 20 2.93 2.15 -6.77
N MET A 21 2.25 1.02 -6.50
CA MET A 21 1.10 0.58 -7.30
C MET A 21 -0.08 1.55 -7.26
N LEU A 22 -0.21 2.37 -6.21
CA LEU A 22 -1.27 3.37 -6.07
C LEU A 22 -0.83 4.73 -6.62
N LEU A 23 0.40 5.15 -6.31
CA LEU A 23 0.88 6.51 -6.55
C LEU A 23 1.71 6.66 -7.83
N GLY A 24 2.28 5.57 -8.35
CA GLY A 24 3.21 5.60 -9.48
C GLY A 24 4.37 6.56 -9.23
N GLU A 25 4.62 7.43 -10.21
CA GLU A 25 5.72 8.41 -10.16
C GLU A 25 5.58 9.43 -9.02
N ARG A 26 4.35 9.70 -8.57
CA ARG A 26 4.07 10.64 -7.46
C ARG A 26 4.69 10.19 -6.14
N LEU A 27 4.98 8.90 -5.97
CA LEU A 27 5.70 8.39 -4.80
C LEU A 27 7.09 9.04 -4.67
N ALA A 28 7.82 9.17 -5.78
CA ALA A 28 9.15 9.76 -5.76
C ALA A 28 9.12 11.25 -5.39
N GLU A 29 8.09 11.98 -5.84
CA GLU A 29 7.90 13.39 -5.50
C GLU A 29 7.61 13.57 -4.00
N LEU A 30 6.76 12.71 -3.43
CA LEU A 30 6.42 12.76 -2.00
C LEU A 30 7.62 12.41 -1.14
N ASP A 31 8.38 11.38 -1.49
CA ASP A 31 9.59 10.95 -0.76
C ASP A 31 10.74 11.94 -0.91
N ALA A 32 10.79 12.72 -1.99
CA ALA A 32 11.72 13.85 -2.11
C ALA A 32 11.39 14.99 -1.13
N GLY A 33 10.13 15.08 -0.70
CA GLY A 33 9.65 16.09 0.25
C GLY A 33 9.86 15.74 1.73
N GLY A 34 10.28 14.51 2.05
CA GLY A 34 10.50 14.08 3.43
C GLY A 34 10.35 12.58 3.63
N ARG A 35 10.60 12.11 4.85
CA ARG A 35 10.44 10.71 5.23
C ARG A 35 8.98 10.44 5.57
N ASN A 36 8.26 9.84 4.62
CA ASN A 36 6.84 9.55 4.79
C ASN A 36 6.61 8.10 5.23
N PHE A 37 5.75 7.92 6.23
CA PHE A 37 5.08 6.65 6.43
C PHE A 37 3.76 6.66 5.66
N TYR A 38 3.47 5.62 4.89
CA TYR A 38 2.23 5.56 4.11
C TYR A 38 1.27 4.54 4.71
N LEU A 39 0.01 4.93 4.86
CA LEU A 39 -1.07 3.99 5.16
C LEU A 39 -2.31 4.27 4.33
N THR A 40 -3.15 3.27 4.15
CA THR A 40 -4.48 3.42 3.52
C THR A 40 -5.55 3.49 4.60
N ALA A 41 -6.75 3.97 4.25
CA ALA A 41 -7.90 3.95 5.17
C ALA A 41 -8.17 2.56 5.77
N GLY A 42 -8.11 1.49 4.94
CA GLY A 42 -8.26 0.12 5.44
C GLY A 42 -7.15 -0.32 6.41
N TRP A 43 -5.94 0.23 6.28
CA TRP A 43 -4.87 -0.01 7.25
C TRP A 43 -5.13 0.78 8.55
N LEU A 44 -5.57 2.04 8.47
CA LEU A 44 -5.97 2.82 9.65
C LEU A 44 -7.06 2.08 10.45
N GLU A 45 -8.04 1.49 9.78
CA GLU A 45 -9.07 0.66 10.44
C GLU A 45 -8.52 -0.53 11.25
N ASN A 46 -7.32 -1.01 10.90
CA ASN A 46 -6.75 -2.26 11.41
C ASN A 46 -5.38 -2.08 12.10
N TRP A 47 -4.94 -0.84 12.34
CA TRP A 47 -3.57 -0.58 12.78
C TRP A 47 -3.25 -1.26 14.13
N ARG A 48 -4.20 -1.28 15.08
CA ARG A 48 -4.04 -1.94 16.38
C ARG A 48 -3.76 -3.43 16.24
N ARG A 49 -4.48 -4.10 15.33
CA ARG A 49 -4.28 -5.53 15.06
C ARG A 49 -2.90 -5.82 14.47
N ILE A 50 -2.35 -4.87 13.71
CA ILE A 50 -1.04 -5.01 13.07
C ILE A 50 0.07 -4.74 14.08
N PHE A 51 0.06 -3.58 14.74
CA PHE A 51 1.16 -3.15 15.60
C PHE A 51 1.06 -3.73 17.02
N ILE A 52 -0.11 -3.63 17.67
CA ILE A 52 -0.28 -4.07 19.06
C ILE A 52 -0.46 -5.58 19.11
N GLU A 53 -1.38 -6.15 18.33
CA GLU A 53 -1.64 -7.59 18.42
C GLU A 53 -0.62 -8.42 17.65
N GLY A 54 -0.24 -7.98 16.44
CA GLY A 54 0.69 -8.69 15.57
C GLY A 54 2.14 -8.54 16.00
N LEU A 55 2.62 -7.31 16.14
CA LEU A 55 4.02 -7.02 16.48
C LEU A 55 4.29 -6.89 17.98
N LYS A 56 3.24 -6.85 18.81
CA LYS A 56 3.35 -6.66 20.28
C LYS A 56 4.02 -5.36 20.68
N TRP A 57 3.89 -4.33 19.85
CA TRP A 57 4.46 -3.01 20.12
C TRP A 57 3.59 -2.23 21.11
N ASP A 58 4.20 -1.76 22.18
CA ASP A 58 3.63 -0.70 22.99
C ASP A 58 3.89 0.68 22.37
N GLU A 59 3.53 1.75 23.07
CA GLU A 59 3.76 3.12 22.60
C GLU A 59 5.25 3.48 22.50
N ILE A 60 6.10 2.91 23.34
CA ILE A 60 7.54 3.17 23.34
C ILE A 60 8.14 2.55 22.07
N ASP A 61 7.80 1.28 21.80
CA ASP A 61 8.21 0.59 20.58
C ASP A 61 7.74 1.36 19.34
N ALA A 62 6.47 1.76 19.32
CA ALA A 62 5.91 2.53 18.23
C ALA A 62 6.71 3.82 18.00
N ARG A 63 6.94 4.63 19.03
CA ARG A 63 7.66 5.91 18.89
C ARG A 63 9.11 5.74 18.47
N GLN A 64 9.79 4.68 18.91
CA GLN A 64 11.14 4.38 18.45
C GLN A 64 11.19 4.00 16.97
N ASN A 65 10.22 3.21 16.50
CA ASN A 65 10.17 2.76 15.11
C ASN A 65 9.62 3.83 14.15
N PHE A 66 8.60 4.57 14.59
CA PHE A 66 7.95 5.61 13.79
C PHE A 66 8.66 6.96 13.87
N GLY A 67 9.43 7.25 14.91
CA GLY A 67 10.13 8.53 15.09
C GLY A 67 11.15 8.86 14.00
N TYR A 68 11.45 7.93 13.10
CA TYR A 68 12.21 8.20 11.88
C TYR A 68 11.42 9.00 10.83
N PHE A 69 10.11 8.89 10.80
CA PHE A 69 9.25 9.54 9.80
C PHE A 69 8.92 10.97 10.23
N ASP A 70 8.91 11.87 9.25
CA ASP A 70 8.55 13.28 9.47
C ASP A 70 7.02 13.44 9.53
N ARG A 71 6.30 12.58 8.79
CA ARG A 71 4.84 12.53 8.77
C ARG A 71 4.34 11.17 8.28
N THR A 72 3.06 10.95 8.54
CA THR A 72 2.26 9.86 8.04
C THR A 72 1.32 10.39 6.96
N LEU A 73 1.40 9.85 5.75
CA LEU A 73 0.48 10.14 4.64
C LEU A 73 -0.62 9.08 4.59
N LEU A 74 -1.83 9.46 4.99
CA LEU A 74 -3.04 8.64 4.87
C LEU A 74 -3.61 8.76 3.46
N LEU A 75 -3.43 7.72 2.66
CA LEU A 75 -3.93 7.62 1.30
C LEU A 75 -5.44 7.37 1.30
N ASP A 76 -6.20 8.40 0.95
CA ASP A 76 -7.66 8.35 0.88
C ASP A 76 -8.14 8.27 -0.57
N ALA A 77 -8.70 7.11 -0.94
CA ALA A 77 -9.30 6.87 -2.25
C ALA A 77 -10.80 7.22 -2.33
N GLY A 78 -11.39 7.73 -1.23
CA GLY A 78 -12.81 8.08 -1.15
C GLY A 78 -13.77 6.88 -1.11
N ILE A 79 -13.27 5.67 -0.83
CA ILE A 79 -14.06 4.42 -0.80
C ILE A 79 -14.49 4.06 0.62
N ILE A 80 -13.56 4.19 1.57
CA ILE A 80 -13.79 3.91 2.99
C ILE A 80 -13.78 5.26 3.69
N PRO A 81 -14.85 5.64 4.43
CA PRO A 81 -14.85 6.87 5.22
C PRO A 81 -13.67 6.87 6.20
N VAL A 82 -12.96 7.99 6.24
CA VAL A 82 -11.88 8.21 7.19
C VAL A 82 -12.47 8.81 8.47
N ASP A 83 -12.22 8.15 9.59
CA ASP A 83 -12.66 8.58 10.92
C ASP A 83 -11.57 9.40 11.60
N ASP A 84 -11.89 10.66 11.93
CA ASP A 84 -10.99 11.59 12.60
C ASP A 84 -10.52 11.06 13.97
N GLU A 85 -11.39 10.35 14.70
CA GLU A 85 -11.02 9.77 16.00
C GLU A 85 -9.90 8.75 15.84
N LYS A 86 -9.96 7.92 14.79
CA LYS A 86 -8.90 6.93 14.51
C LYS A 86 -7.60 7.56 14.06
N ILE A 87 -7.67 8.68 13.33
CA ILE A 87 -6.48 9.46 13.00
C ILE A 87 -5.81 9.94 14.29
N LEU A 88 -6.59 10.52 15.21
CA LEU A 88 -6.08 11.00 16.49
C LEU A 88 -5.50 9.87 17.34
N GLU A 89 -6.17 8.73 17.42
CA GLU A 89 -5.65 7.55 18.13
C GLU A 89 -4.32 7.05 17.54
N PHE A 90 -4.20 7.04 16.22
CA PHE A 90 -2.96 6.63 15.56
C PHE A 90 -1.83 7.65 15.78
N PHE A 91 -2.16 8.94 15.75
CA PHE A 91 -1.24 10.01 16.12
C PHE A 91 -0.78 9.87 17.57
N ASP A 92 -1.69 9.64 18.52
CA ASP A 92 -1.34 9.50 19.93
C ASP A 92 -0.37 8.32 20.18
N TYR A 93 -0.63 7.19 19.50
CA TYR A 93 0.21 6.01 19.56
C TYR A 93 1.61 6.22 18.95
N THR A 94 1.70 6.86 17.78
CA THR A 94 2.96 6.98 17.03
C THR A 94 3.74 8.27 17.30
N GLN A 95 3.06 9.33 17.72
CA GLN A 95 3.53 10.72 17.81
C GLN A 95 4.05 11.30 16.49
N VAL A 96 3.62 10.74 15.35
CA VAL A 96 3.96 11.22 14.00
C VAL A 96 2.73 11.89 13.38
N PRO A 97 2.81 13.17 12.96
CA PRO A 97 1.68 13.89 12.36
C PRO A 97 1.06 13.12 11.19
N VAL A 98 -0.27 13.06 11.14
CA VAL A 98 -1.01 12.39 10.07
C VAL A 98 -1.61 13.44 9.14
N GLU A 99 -1.29 13.34 7.85
CA GLU A 99 -1.84 14.17 6.79
C GLU A 99 -2.67 13.30 5.84
N ILE A 100 -3.89 13.75 5.53
CA ILE A 100 -4.74 13.07 4.55
C ILE A 100 -4.27 13.47 3.15
N LEU A 101 -3.98 12.48 2.33
CA LEU A 101 -3.62 12.64 0.93
C LEU A 101 -4.73 12.01 0.06
N PRO A 102 -5.59 12.84 -0.56
CA PRO A 102 -6.54 12.35 -1.56
C PRO A 102 -5.80 11.73 -2.75
N ILE A 103 -6.25 10.55 -3.14
CA ILE A 103 -5.76 9.81 -4.31
C ILE A 103 -6.93 9.29 -5.13
N ASP A 104 -6.68 9.06 -6.41
CA ASP A 104 -7.52 8.21 -7.24
C ASP A 104 -6.87 6.82 -7.38
N LEU A 105 -7.56 5.91 -8.08
CA LEU A 105 -7.06 4.56 -8.36
C LEU A 105 -6.68 4.40 -9.84
N GLU A 106 -6.46 5.49 -10.57
CA GLU A 106 -6.25 5.47 -12.01
C GLU A 106 -4.90 4.82 -12.37
N HIS A 107 -3.84 5.11 -11.59
CA HIS A 107 -2.55 4.45 -11.78
C HIS A 107 -2.67 2.94 -11.56
N PHE A 108 -3.31 2.53 -10.45
CA PHE A 108 -3.53 1.13 -10.15
C PHE A 108 -4.34 0.41 -11.23
N ARG A 109 -5.45 1.03 -11.69
CA ARG A 109 -6.26 0.52 -12.80
C ARG A 109 -5.41 0.27 -14.05
N ARG A 110 -4.58 1.24 -14.44
CA ARG A 110 -3.69 1.13 -15.60
C ARG A 110 -2.68 -0.01 -15.45
N GLU A 111 -2.09 -0.20 -14.26
CA GLU A 111 -1.16 -1.31 -14.02
C GLU A 111 -1.84 -2.68 -14.11
N VAL A 112 -3.08 -2.79 -13.60
CA VAL A 112 -3.90 -4.00 -13.77
C VAL A 112 -4.24 -4.24 -15.25
N GLU A 113 -4.60 -3.20 -16.00
CA GLU A 113 -4.96 -3.31 -17.42
C GLU A 113 -3.78 -3.76 -18.29
N LYS A 114 -2.60 -3.16 -18.11
CA LYS A 114 -1.37 -3.62 -18.76
C LYS A 114 -1.12 -5.09 -18.46
N LEU A 115 -1.34 -5.50 -17.21
CA LEU A 115 -1.21 -6.89 -16.81
C LEU A 115 -2.23 -7.77 -17.54
N LEU A 116 -3.45 -7.32 -17.81
CA LEU A 116 -4.44 -8.13 -18.53
C LEU A 116 -4.18 -8.18 -20.05
N GLU A 117 -3.73 -7.09 -20.65
CA GLU A 117 -3.47 -6.98 -22.10
C GLU A 117 -2.31 -7.87 -22.56
N GLU A 118 -1.17 -7.81 -21.87
CA GLU A 118 -0.03 -8.70 -22.10
C GLU A 118 -0.42 -10.20 -21.97
N GLY A 119 -1.56 -10.50 -21.33
CA GLY A 119 -2.05 -11.86 -21.13
C GLY A 119 -2.84 -12.37 -22.33
N LYS A 120 -3.46 -11.44 -23.07
CA LYS A 120 -4.21 -11.73 -24.30
C LYS A 120 -3.29 -11.95 -25.51
N SER A 121 -2.06 -11.44 -25.47
CA SER A 121 -1.09 -11.55 -26.58
C SER A 121 -0.29 -12.85 -26.63
N LEU A 122 -0.50 -13.79 -25.69
CA LEU A 122 0.14 -15.11 -25.71
C LEU A 122 -0.82 -16.15 -26.32
N PRO A 123 -0.37 -16.99 -27.27
CA PRO A 123 -1.23 -18.02 -27.84
C PRO A 123 -1.65 -18.98 -26.72
N ALA A 124 -2.95 -19.31 -26.68
CA ALA A 124 -3.52 -20.28 -25.76
C ALA A 124 -2.63 -21.53 -25.79
N PHE A 125 -2.01 -21.85 -24.64
CA PHE A 125 -1.20 -23.05 -24.51
C PHE A 125 -2.09 -24.25 -24.85
N GLY A 126 -1.90 -24.78 -26.06
CA GLY A 126 -2.60 -25.97 -26.53
C GLY A 126 -2.22 -27.12 -25.62
N ILE A 127 -3.14 -27.53 -24.76
CA ILE A 127 -3.09 -28.82 -24.08
C ILE A 127 -3.18 -29.87 -25.18
N ARG A 128 -2.04 -30.36 -25.67
CA ARG A 128 -1.99 -31.62 -26.41
C ARG A 128 -2.18 -32.72 -25.37
N CYS A 129 -3.41 -33.21 -25.26
CA CYS A 129 -3.65 -34.55 -24.76
C CYS A 129 -3.07 -35.51 -25.82
N GLY A 130 -2.00 -36.21 -25.45
CA GLY A 130 -1.51 -37.41 -26.13
C GLY A 130 -1.76 -38.61 -25.25
#